data_AF-A0A1V3RLX7-F1
#
_entry.id   AF-A0A1V3RLX7-F1
#
_cell.length_a   1.000
_cell.length_b   1.000
_cell.length_c   1.000
_cell.angle_alpha   90.00
_cell.angle_beta   90.00
_cell.angle_gamma   90.00
#
_symmetry.space_group_name_H-M   'P 1'
#
loop_
_entity.id
_entity.type
_entity.pdbx_description
1 polymer ?
#
loop_
_entity_poly.entity_id
_entity_poly.type
_entity_poly.pdbx_seq_one_letter_code
_entity_poly.pdbx_strand_id
1 'polypeptide(L)'
;MENPKIQPDKITKPIQLLAVWFAGLVLLVGLLLTGAKTINEPIWLVPVLAISAILIIPIFLYFVFLLQTKYRPQMQEDTFYSRYLDTSTNKTVILTEESTINSTVIELQNQVIQLTESNKTYLKNIESLIKDTKSQDTKKISEIEAYIKTSNENFTKVEENIKKSQFQIKLNRLLPKFSEYRLAIVKNGFENLEEFTGGGGKLLDRALISVGMNVDPKFVLEVIKILKPLGLEIINLINNGHQQEKRKNEVVVGSHAYNNTELVTLNIDSVFIETLSNIENKELFQSMFK
;
A
#
# COMPACT_ATOMS: atom_id res chain seq x y z
N MET A 1 -46.48 -36.21 10.17
CA MET A 1 -46.07 -35.30 9.08
C MET A 1 -45.46 -34.07 9.74
N GLU A 2 -44.14 -33.99 9.76
CA GLU A 2 -43.43 -32.88 10.41
C GLU A 2 -43.46 -31.64 9.52
N ASN A 3 -43.88 -30.51 10.09
CA ASN A 3 -43.82 -29.20 9.44
C ASN A 3 -42.35 -28.80 9.26
N PRO A 4 -41.87 -28.52 8.04
CA PRO A 4 -40.50 -28.04 7.85
C PRO A 4 -40.40 -26.61 8.41
N LYS A 5 -39.88 -26.49 9.63
CA LYS A 5 -39.48 -25.19 10.23
C LYS A 5 -38.27 -24.67 9.45
N ILE A 6 -38.50 -23.72 8.56
CA ILE A 6 -37.43 -22.95 7.90
C ILE A 6 -36.71 -22.15 9.00
N GLN A 7 -35.41 -22.41 9.20
CA GLN A 7 -34.55 -21.65 10.12
C GLN A 7 -33.94 -20.47 9.34
N PRO A 8 -34.38 -19.22 9.56
CA PRO A 8 -33.93 -18.05 8.79
C PRO A 8 -32.41 -17.82 8.92
N ASP A 9 -31.84 -18.16 10.07
CA ASP A 9 -30.43 -17.91 10.42
C ASP A 9 -29.43 -18.78 9.63
N LYS A 10 -29.91 -19.77 8.85
CA LYS A 10 -29.07 -20.63 8.01
C LYS A 10 -29.10 -20.27 6.53
N ILE A 11 -29.78 -19.20 6.15
CA ILE A 11 -29.84 -18.69 4.77
C ILE A 11 -28.65 -17.74 4.55
N THR A 12 -27.44 -18.29 4.46
CA THR A 12 -26.20 -17.50 4.35
C THR A 12 -25.67 -17.40 2.93
N LYS A 13 -26.18 -18.20 1.99
CA LYS A 13 -25.73 -18.19 0.60
C LYS A 13 -26.63 -17.29 -0.25
N PRO A 14 -26.08 -16.33 -1.02
CA PRO A 14 -26.85 -15.45 -1.91
C PRO A 14 -27.82 -16.18 -2.86
N ILE A 15 -27.48 -17.42 -3.23
CA ILE A 15 -28.31 -18.31 -4.06
C ILE A 15 -29.61 -18.73 -3.34
N GLN A 16 -29.58 -18.94 -2.03
CA GLN A 16 -30.75 -19.35 -1.25
C GLN A 16 -31.73 -18.18 -1.06
N LEU A 17 -31.22 -16.96 -0.87
CA LEU A 17 -32.05 -15.75 -0.81
C LEU A 17 -32.77 -15.52 -2.15
N LEU A 18 -32.10 -15.75 -3.28
CA LEU A 18 -32.69 -15.66 -4.62
C LEU A 18 -33.82 -16.67 -4.82
N ALA A 19 -33.68 -17.89 -4.31
CA ALA A 19 -34.73 -18.92 -4.38
C ALA A 19 -36.00 -18.53 -3.61
N VAL A 20 -35.84 -17.91 -2.43
CA VAL A 20 -36.98 -17.39 -1.63
C VAL A 20 -37.70 -16.26 -2.38
N TRP A 21 -36.95 -15.33 -2.96
CA TRP A 21 -37.53 -14.25 -3.77
C TRP A 21 -38.23 -14.77 -5.03
N PHE A 22 -37.69 -15.81 -5.67
CA PHE A 22 -38.33 -16.44 -6.82
C PHE A 22 -39.65 -17.14 -6.44
N ALA A 23 -39.68 -17.86 -5.32
CA ALA A 23 -40.90 -18.46 -4.80
C ALA A 23 -41.96 -17.39 -4.46
N GLY A 24 -41.53 -16.27 -3.86
CA GLY A 24 -42.39 -15.11 -3.61
C GLY A 24 -42.95 -14.48 -4.89
N LEU A 25 -42.13 -14.36 -5.94
CA LEU A 25 -42.56 -13.85 -7.25
C LEU A 25 -43.63 -14.74 -7.87
N VAL A 26 -43.42 -16.06 -7.88
CA VAL A 26 -44.39 -17.02 -8.43
C VAL A 26 -45.72 -16.94 -7.67
N LEU A 27 -45.67 -16.87 -6.34
CA LEU A 27 -46.85 -16.72 -5.50
C LEU A 27 -47.59 -15.42 -5.80
N LEU A 28 -46.87 -14.30 -5.89
CA LEU A 28 -47.46 -12.99 -6.12
C LEU A 28 -48.10 -12.86 -7.52
N VAL A 29 -47.44 -13.39 -8.56
CA VAL A 29 -48.01 -13.47 -9.92
C VAL A 29 -49.26 -14.35 -9.91
N GLY A 30 -49.22 -15.48 -9.20
CA GLY A 30 -50.38 -16.35 -9.01
C GLY A 30 -51.56 -15.63 -8.37
N LEU A 31 -51.32 -14.82 -7.33
CA LEU A 31 -52.37 -14.02 -6.69
C LEU A 31 -52.94 -12.94 -7.62
N LEU A 32 -52.10 -12.25 -8.40
CA LEU A 32 -52.56 -11.23 -9.34
C LEU A 32 -53.44 -11.81 -10.46
N LEU A 33 -53.03 -12.94 -11.04
CA LEU A 33 -53.81 -13.65 -12.07
C LEU A 33 -55.10 -14.25 -11.49
N THR A 34 -55.04 -14.80 -10.28
CA THR A 34 -56.24 -15.31 -9.60
C THR A 34 -57.22 -14.17 -9.28
N GLY A 35 -56.72 -13.03 -8.83
CA GLY A 35 -57.53 -11.83 -8.62
C GLY A 35 -58.17 -11.32 -9.91
N ALA A 36 -57.41 -11.29 -11.00
CA ALA A 36 -57.91 -10.89 -12.32
C ALA A 36 -59.03 -11.81 -12.84
N LYS A 37 -58.99 -13.10 -12.49
CA LYS A 37 -60.03 -14.07 -12.84
C LYS A 37 -61.28 -13.98 -11.96
N THR A 38 -61.12 -13.57 -10.71
CA THR A 38 -62.20 -13.63 -9.70
C THR A 38 -62.97 -12.30 -9.59
N ILE A 39 -62.33 -11.17 -9.92
CA ILE A 39 -62.94 -9.85 -9.84
C ILE A 39 -63.56 -9.48 -11.19
N ASN A 40 -64.88 -9.29 -11.23
CA ASN A 40 -65.61 -8.91 -12.45
C ASN A 40 -65.85 -7.39 -12.57
N GLU A 41 -65.78 -6.65 -11.47
CA GLU A 41 -65.99 -5.20 -11.43
C GLU A 41 -64.96 -4.52 -10.52
N PRO A 42 -64.41 -3.35 -10.91
CA PRO A 42 -64.64 -2.62 -12.15
C PRO A 42 -63.82 -3.19 -13.34
N ILE A 43 -64.35 -3.04 -14.56
CA ILE A 43 -63.82 -3.66 -15.81
C ILE A 43 -62.35 -3.30 -16.09
N TRP A 44 -61.88 -2.12 -15.69
CA TRP A 44 -60.50 -1.68 -15.90
C TRP A 44 -59.49 -2.38 -14.98
N LEU A 45 -59.94 -3.00 -13.89
CA LEU A 45 -59.05 -3.60 -12.88
C LEU A 45 -58.42 -4.91 -13.38
N VAL A 46 -59.19 -5.72 -14.11
CA VAL A 46 -58.73 -6.99 -14.70
C VAL A 46 -57.52 -6.79 -15.65
N PRO A 47 -57.56 -5.88 -16.66
CA PRO A 47 -56.40 -5.64 -17.51
C PRO A 47 -55.23 -5.03 -16.74
N VAL A 48 -55.47 -4.20 -15.72
CA VAL A 48 -54.38 -3.65 -14.88
C VAL A 48 -53.66 -4.74 -14.09
N LEU A 49 -54.39 -5.69 -13.50
CA LEU A 49 -53.81 -6.83 -12.80
C LEU A 49 -53.01 -7.75 -13.74
N ALA A 50 -53.51 -8.00 -14.95
CA ALA A 50 -52.82 -8.79 -15.96
C ALA A 50 -51.53 -8.11 -16.46
N ILE A 51 -51.57 -6.81 -16.76
CA ILE A 51 -50.39 -6.03 -17.17
C ILE A 51 -49.36 -5.99 -16.04
N SER A 52 -49.80 -5.82 -14.79
CA SER A 52 -48.92 -5.83 -13.61
C SER A 52 -48.21 -7.18 -13.43
N ALA A 53 -48.93 -8.30 -13.63
CA ALA A 53 -48.36 -9.65 -13.58
C ALA A 53 -47.33 -9.91 -14.69
N ILE A 54 -47.47 -9.27 -15.86
CA ILE A 54 -46.50 -9.36 -16.95
C ILE A 54 -45.27 -8.50 -16.67
N LEU A 55 -45.45 -7.25 -16.20
CA LEU A 55 -44.36 -6.29 -16.00
C LEU A 55 -43.47 -6.63 -14.80
N ILE A 56 -44.00 -7.29 -13.77
CA ILE A 56 -43.21 -7.61 -12.58
C ILE A 56 -42.06 -8.58 -12.86
N ILE A 57 -42.20 -9.45 -13.87
CA ILE A 57 -41.18 -10.43 -14.26
C ILE A 57 -39.92 -9.75 -14.82
N PRO A 58 -39.97 -8.91 -15.88
CA PRO A 58 -38.77 -8.24 -16.41
C PRO A 58 -38.17 -7.25 -15.40
N ILE A 59 -39.00 -6.58 -14.59
CA ILE A 59 -38.51 -5.69 -13.51
C ILE A 59 -37.71 -6.48 -12.47
N PHE A 60 -38.24 -7.62 -12.03
CA PHE A 60 -37.57 -8.49 -11.09
C PHE A 60 -36.24 -9.03 -11.65
N LEU A 61 -36.24 -9.51 -12.91
CA LEU A 61 -35.02 -9.97 -13.57
C LEU A 61 -33.97 -8.86 -13.72
N TYR A 62 -34.39 -7.62 -14.00
CA TYR A 62 -33.49 -6.47 -14.04
C TYR A 62 -32.83 -6.22 -12.68
N PHE A 63 -33.59 -6.27 -11.58
CA PHE A 63 -33.01 -6.11 -10.24
C PHE A 63 -32.07 -7.26 -9.86
N VAL A 64 -32.42 -8.51 -10.20
CA VAL A 64 -31.52 -9.65 -9.99
C VAL A 64 -30.23 -9.47 -10.79
N PHE A 65 -30.32 -9.05 -12.05
CA PHE A 65 -29.15 -8.77 -12.88
C PHE A 65 -28.28 -7.66 -12.28
N LEU A 66 -28.88 -6.58 -11.79
CA LEU A 66 -28.19 -5.47 -11.14
C LEU A 66 -27.48 -5.95 -9.86
N LEU A 67 -28.15 -6.78 -9.04
CA LEU A 67 -27.54 -7.37 -7.83
C LEU A 67 -26.36 -8.27 -8.18
N GLN A 68 -26.46 -9.09 -9.22
CA GLN A 68 -25.42 -10.01 -9.65
C GLN A 68 -24.23 -9.32 -10.35
N THR A 69 -24.41 -8.17 -10.97
CA THR A 69 -23.36 -7.47 -11.73
C THR A 69 -22.72 -6.33 -10.94
N LYS A 70 -23.54 -5.41 -10.41
CA LYS A 70 -23.07 -4.19 -9.73
C LYS A 70 -22.84 -4.39 -8.25
N TYR A 71 -23.74 -5.13 -7.58
CA TYR A 71 -23.70 -5.29 -6.12
C TYR A 71 -23.10 -6.63 -5.67
N ARG A 72 -22.54 -7.41 -6.60
CA ARG A 72 -21.81 -8.64 -6.30
C ARG A 72 -20.75 -8.48 -5.21
N PRO A 73 -19.92 -7.42 -5.18
CA PRO A 73 -18.90 -7.26 -4.13
C PRO A 73 -19.50 -7.03 -2.74
N GLN A 74 -20.71 -6.50 -2.67
CA GLN A 74 -21.38 -6.09 -1.43
C GLN A 74 -22.18 -7.24 -0.79
N MET A 75 -22.49 -8.28 -1.58
CA MET A 75 -23.10 -9.53 -1.10
C MET A 75 -22.06 -10.63 -0.79
N GLN A 76 -20.77 -10.31 -0.82
CA GLN A 76 -19.73 -11.24 -0.37
C GLN A 76 -19.61 -11.18 1.17
N GLU A 77 -19.22 -12.30 1.78
CA GLU A 77 -18.95 -12.38 3.22
C GLU A 77 -18.04 -11.23 3.69
N ASP A 78 -18.28 -10.68 4.87
CA ASP A 78 -17.72 -9.40 5.39
C ASP A 78 -16.20 -9.24 5.19
N THR A 79 -15.46 -10.34 5.10
CA THR A 79 -14.01 -10.37 4.81
C THR A 79 -13.63 -9.75 3.45
N PHE A 80 -14.51 -9.84 2.45
CA PHE A 80 -14.31 -9.24 1.12
C PHE A 80 -14.89 -7.82 1.03
N TYR A 81 -15.94 -7.50 1.79
CA TYR A 81 -16.53 -6.16 1.85
C TYR A 81 -15.58 -5.14 2.49
N SER A 82 -14.86 -5.55 3.54
CA SER A 82 -13.80 -4.76 4.18
C SER A 82 -12.73 -4.33 3.17
N ARG A 83 -12.28 -5.26 2.31
CA ARG A 83 -11.28 -4.99 1.26
C ARG A 83 -11.81 -4.07 0.15
N TYR A 84 -13.10 -4.16 -0.17
CA TYR A 84 -13.75 -3.29 -1.15
C TYR A 84 -13.90 -1.85 -0.61
N LEU A 85 -14.25 -1.69 0.67
CA LEU A 85 -14.26 -0.39 1.34
C LEU A 85 -12.85 0.19 1.50
N ASP A 86 -11.83 -0.62 1.77
CA ASP A 86 -10.43 -0.16 1.75
C ASP A 86 -10.04 0.35 0.36
N THR A 87 -10.52 -0.28 -0.71
CA THR A 87 -10.25 0.13 -2.11
C THR A 87 -11.06 1.38 -2.52
N SER A 88 -12.25 1.59 -1.95
CA SER A 88 -13.17 2.67 -2.35
C SER A 88 -13.08 3.92 -1.47
N THR A 89 -12.77 3.75 -0.18
CA THR A 89 -12.60 4.83 0.81
C THR A 89 -11.19 5.41 0.74
N ASN A 90 -10.22 4.60 0.33
CA ASN A 90 -8.86 5.03 0.01
C ASN A 90 -8.70 5.27 -1.50
N LYS A 91 -9.63 6.04 -2.09
CA LYS A 91 -9.36 6.73 -3.36
C LYS A 91 -8.27 7.78 -3.12
N THR A 92 -7.04 7.33 -2.92
CA THR A 92 -5.92 8.00 -3.58
C THR A 92 -6.31 8.03 -5.05
N VAL A 93 -6.40 9.22 -5.61
CA VAL A 93 -6.66 9.40 -7.03
C VAL A 93 -5.56 8.62 -7.75
N ILE A 94 -5.88 7.42 -8.24
CA ILE A 94 -5.00 6.71 -9.18
C ILE A 94 -5.15 7.48 -10.48
N LEU A 95 -4.41 8.59 -10.56
CA LEU A 95 -4.02 9.18 -11.83
C LEU A 95 -3.08 8.17 -12.44
N THR A 96 -3.46 7.68 -13.61
CA THR A 96 -2.67 6.83 -14.51
C THR A 96 -1.30 7.42 -14.90
N GLU A 97 -0.91 8.57 -14.36
CA GLU A 97 0.37 9.29 -14.53
C GLU A 97 1.43 8.99 -13.45
N GLU A 98 1.12 8.16 -12.45
CA GLU A 98 1.97 7.91 -11.26
C GLU A 98 3.37 7.35 -11.60
N SER A 99 3.52 6.56 -12.69
CA SER A 99 4.83 6.05 -13.10
C SER A 99 5.73 7.13 -13.69
N THR A 100 5.14 8.08 -14.43
CA THR A 100 5.86 9.18 -15.08
C THR A 100 6.23 10.26 -14.06
N ILE A 101 5.30 10.60 -13.16
CA ILE A 101 5.53 11.56 -12.07
C ILE A 101 6.62 11.04 -11.13
N ASN A 102 6.58 9.76 -10.74
CA ASN A 102 7.63 9.21 -9.89
C ASN A 102 8.99 9.19 -10.59
N SER A 103 9.05 8.92 -11.89
CA SER A 103 10.31 8.99 -12.63
C SER A 103 10.88 10.41 -12.75
N THR A 104 10.03 11.42 -12.99
CA THR A 104 10.48 12.82 -13.08
C THR A 104 10.91 13.36 -11.73
N VAL A 105 10.21 13.00 -10.65
CA VAL A 105 10.61 13.36 -9.28
C VAL A 105 11.98 12.76 -8.94
N ILE A 106 12.23 11.49 -9.27
CA ILE A 106 13.53 10.85 -9.07
C ILE A 106 14.62 11.54 -9.90
N GLU A 107 14.32 11.89 -11.16
CA GLU A 107 15.25 12.61 -12.03
C GLU A 107 15.60 13.99 -11.46
N LEU A 108 14.61 14.76 -11.01
CA LEU A 108 14.82 16.06 -10.37
C LEU A 108 15.64 15.92 -9.08
N GLN A 109 15.35 14.91 -8.26
CA GLN A 109 16.15 14.62 -7.06
C GLN A 109 17.62 14.33 -7.41
N ASN A 110 17.87 13.55 -8.46
CA ASN A 110 19.23 13.27 -8.93
C ASN A 110 19.93 14.54 -9.45
N GLN A 111 19.22 15.41 -10.18
CA GLN A 111 19.78 16.70 -10.62
C GLN A 111 20.15 17.58 -9.41
N VAL A 112 19.31 17.63 -8.36
CA VAL A 112 19.62 18.38 -7.14
C VAL A 112 20.84 17.79 -6.41
N ILE A 113 20.98 16.46 -6.37
CA ILE A 113 22.17 15.81 -5.81
C ILE A 113 23.43 16.21 -6.60
N GLN A 114 23.40 16.15 -7.93
CA GLN A 114 24.54 16.55 -8.78
C GLN A 114 24.92 18.02 -8.60
N LEU A 115 23.93 18.91 -8.49
CA LEU A 115 24.15 20.33 -8.20
C LEU A 115 24.78 20.51 -6.81
N THR A 116 24.32 19.73 -5.82
CA THR A 116 24.85 19.74 -4.45
C THR A 116 26.32 19.30 -4.42
N GLU A 117 26.67 18.23 -5.13
CA GLU A 117 28.06 17.74 -5.25
C GLU A 117 28.97 18.74 -5.96
N SER A 118 28.47 19.36 -7.03
CA SER A 118 29.18 20.42 -7.77
C SER A 118 29.47 21.61 -6.86
N ASN A 119 28.47 22.07 -6.10
CA ASN A 119 28.63 23.15 -5.11
C ASN A 119 29.62 22.80 -4.00
N LYS A 120 29.59 21.57 -3.46
CA LYS A 120 30.61 21.10 -2.50
C LYS A 120 32.02 21.17 -3.09
N THR A 121 32.19 20.85 -4.37
CA THR A 121 33.48 20.93 -5.06
C THR A 121 33.95 22.37 -5.21
N TYR A 122 33.07 23.30 -5.60
CA TYR A 122 33.39 24.72 -5.64
C TYR A 122 33.79 25.26 -4.26
N LEU A 123 33.09 24.86 -3.20
CA LEU A 123 33.46 25.25 -1.83
C LEU A 123 34.84 24.74 -1.41
N LYS A 124 35.20 23.50 -1.75
CA LYS A 124 36.54 22.95 -1.50
C LYS A 124 37.63 23.73 -2.22
N ASN A 125 37.38 24.14 -3.47
CA ASN A 125 38.32 24.94 -4.24
C ASN A 125 38.49 26.35 -3.64
N ILE A 126 37.40 26.95 -3.15
CA ILE A 126 37.47 28.22 -2.42
C ILE A 126 38.29 28.04 -1.13
N GLU A 127 38.07 26.95 -0.38
CA GLU A 127 38.81 26.65 0.84
C GLU A 127 40.33 26.50 0.58
N SER A 128 40.73 25.84 -0.51
CA SER A 128 42.15 25.73 -0.88
C SER A 128 42.75 27.08 -1.26
N LEU A 129 42.02 27.90 -2.02
CA LEU A 129 42.48 29.24 -2.40
C LEU A 129 42.66 30.16 -1.18
N ILE A 130 41.80 30.04 -0.17
CA ILE A 130 41.94 30.76 1.09
C ILE A 130 43.19 30.33 1.84
N LYS A 131 43.47 29.03 1.93
CA LYS A 131 44.67 28.50 2.60
C LYS A 131 45.97 28.98 1.95
N ASP A 132 45.97 29.14 0.62
CA ASP A 132 47.12 29.63 -0.12
C ASP A 132 47.29 31.16 -0.03
N THR A 133 46.27 31.89 0.44
CA THR A 133 46.28 33.35 0.55
C THR A 133 46.93 33.80 1.86
N LYS A 134 48.18 34.28 1.78
CA LYS A 134 48.86 35.01 2.89
C LYS A 134 48.23 36.39 3.09
N SER A 135 47.11 36.50 3.81
CA SER A 135 46.48 37.81 4.08
C SER A 135 46.45 38.18 5.57
N GLN A 136 46.74 39.45 5.87
CA GLN A 136 46.84 40.04 7.22
C GLN A 136 45.50 40.22 7.93
N ASP A 137 44.37 39.90 7.29
CA ASP A 137 43.02 40.15 7.81
C ASP A 137 42.38 38.83 8.29
N THR A 138 43.03 38.19 9.27
CA THR A 138 42.69 36.87 9.84
C THR A 138 41.24 36.75 10.31
N LYS A 139 40.61 37.87 10.68
CA LYS A 139 39.21 37.90 11.12
C LYS A 139 38.23 37.62 9.97
N LYS A 140 38.44 38.22 8.80
CA LYS A 140 37.58 37.98 7.61
C LYS A 140 37.74 36.57 7.08
N ILE A 141 38.96 36.03 7.11
CA ILE A 141 39.23 34.63 6.70
C ILE A 141 38.45 33.67 7.60
N SER A 142 38.49 33.86 8.91
CA SER A 142 37.76 33.00 9.86
C SER A 142 36.25 33.05 9.67
N GLU A 143 35.68 34.22 9.37
CA GLU A 143 34.25 34.37 9.05
C GLU A 143 33.86 33.61 7.77
N ILE A 144 34.72 33.65 6.74
CA ILE A 144 34.50 32.91 5.49
C ILE A 144 34.63 31.40 5.70
N GLU A 145 35.62 30.93 6.47
CA GLU A 145 35.77 29.51 6.80
C GLU A 145 34.56 28.97 7.57
N ALA A 146 34.03 29.75 8.53
CA ALA A 146 32.80 29.39 9.25
C ALA A 146 31.59 29.28 8.32
N TYR A 147 31.46 30.19 7.35
CA TYR A 147 30.41 30.15 6.33
C TYR A 147 30.54 28.92 5.41
N ILE A 148 31.76 28.59 4.96
CA ILE A 148 32.03 27.40 4.15
C ILE A 148 31.68 26.13 4.91
N LYS A 149 32.09 26.04 6.19
CA LYS A 149 31.76 24.89 7.05
C LYS A 149 30.26 24.71 7.19
N THR A 150 29.55 25.79 7.53
CA THR A 150 28.08 25.76 7.68
C THR A 150 27.39 25.36 6.37
N SER A 151 27.86 25.87 5.23
CA SER A 151 27.32 25.53 3.91
C SER A 151 27.53 24.05 3.56
N ASN A 152 28.72 23.50 3.84
CA ASN A 152 29.01 22.07 3.64
C ASN A 152 28.13 21.16 4.51
N GLU A 153 27.88 21.55 5.76
CA GLU A 153 26.97 20.84 6.66
C GLU A 153 25.54 20.86 6.11
N ASN A 154 25.06 22.01 5.62
CA ASN A 154 23.74 22.14 5.02
C ASN A 154 23.60 21.30 3.75
N PHE A 155 24.59 21.32 2.86
CA PHE A 155 24.57 20.49 1.65
C PHE A 155 24.54 19.00 1.97
N THR A 156 25.27 18.56 2.99
CA THR A 156 25.22 17.16 3.44
C THR A 156 23.83 16.77 3.96
N LYS A 157 23.20 17.63 4.77
CA LYS A 157 21.82 17.40 5.24
C LYS A 157 20.81 17.33 4.08
N VAL A 158 20.93 18.23 3.10
CA VAL A 158 20.04 18.23 1.92
C VAL A 158 20.20 16.94 1.13
N GLU A 159 21.44 16.52 0.88
CA GLU A 159 21.74 15.28 0.15
C GLU A 159 21.18 14.04 0.87
N GLU A 160 21.36 13.95 2.20
CA GLU A 160 20.80 12.89 3.03
C GLU A 160 19.26 12.87 2.99
N ASN A 161 18.61 14.03 3.12
CA ASN A 161 17.16 14.13 3.09
C ASN A 161 16.59 13.71 1.72
N ILE A 162 17.25 14.11 0.63
CA ILE A 162 16.84 13.71 -0.72
C ILE A 162 16.96 12.20 -0.90
N LYS A 163 18.11 11.61 -0.51
CA LYS A 163 18.32 10.16 -0.55
C LYS A 163 17.28 9.38 0.25
N LYS A 164 16.89 9.88 1.43
CA LYS A 164 15.83 9.26 2.25
C LYS A 164 14.45 9.40 1.61
N SER A 165 14.17 10.52 0.94
CA SER A 165 12.88 10.77 0.29
C SER A 165 12.65 9.96 -0.99
N GLN A 166 13.72 9.46 -1.62
CA GLN A 166 13.65 8.62 -2.83
C GLN A 166 12.94 7.27 -2.60
N PHE A 167 12.90 6.81 -1.35
CA PHE A 167 12.32 5.52 -0.99
C PHE A 167 11.12 5.72 -0.06
N GLN A 168 10.10 4.88 -0.26
CA GLN A 168 8.91 4.89 0.58
C GLN A 168 9.01 3.75 1.61
N ILE A 169 8.76 4.05 2.88
CA ILE A 169 8.60 3.03 3.92
C ILE A 169 7.12 2.75 4.11
N LYS A 170 6.70 1.50 4.00
CA LYS A 170 5.35 1.04 4.32
C LYS A 170 5.37 0.27 5.62
N LEU A 171 4.56 0.67 6.60
CA LEU A 171 4.51 0.03 7.92
C LEU A 171 3.16 -0.63 8.15
N ASN A 172 3.18 -1.93 8.46
CA ASN A 172 1.98 -2.68 8.75
C ASN A 172 1.47 -2.37 10.17
N ARG A 173 0.21 -1.92 10.27
CA ARG A 173 -0.45 -1.65 11.57
C ARG A 173 -0.63 -2.89 12.45
N LEU A 174 -0.56 -4.09 11.87
CA LEU A 174 -0.69 -5.36 12.59
C LEU A 174 0.64 -5.86 13.20
N LEU A 175 1.73 -5.08 13.08
CA LEU A 175 2.98 -5.39 13.75
C LEU A 175 2.83 -5.30 15.27
N PRO A 176 3.36 -6.28 16.01
CA PRO A 176 3.61 -6.11 17.44
C PRO A 176 4.44 -4.85 17.65
N LYS A 177 4.08 -4.04 18.66
CA LYS A 177 4.76 -2.76 18.96
C LYS A 177 4.73 -1.73 17.82
N PHE A 178 3.70 -1.74 16.97
CA PHE A 178 3.54 -0.79 15.85
C PHE A 178 3.89 0.67 16.21
N SER A 179 3.41 1.16 17.37
CA SER A 179 3.69 2.52 17.84
C SER A 179 5.19 2.81 18.03
N GLU A 180 5.95 1.83 18.53
CA GLU A 180 7.40 1.94 18.73
C GLU A 180 8.14 1.97 17.38
N TYR A 181 7.75 1.10 16.44
CA TYR A 181 8.28 1.10 15.07
C TYR A 181 8.03 2.44 14.38
N ARG A 182 6.78 2.92 14.41
CA ARG A 182 6.38 4.19 13.81
C ARG A 182 7.17 5.35 14.40
N LEU A 183 7.28 5.41 15.73
CA LEU A 183 8.02 6.46 16.42
C LEU A 183 9.51 6.42 16.05
N ALA A 184 10.12 5.24 16.00
CA ALA A 184 11.52 5.08 15.64
C ALA A 184 11.81 5.54 14.20
N ILE A 185 10.93 5.23 13.25
CA ILE A 185 11.05 5.66 11.84
C ILE A 185 10.96 7.19 11.74
N VAL A 186 9.90 7.79 12.30
CA VAL A 186 9.69 9.24 12.24
C VAL A 186 10.82 10.01 12.94
N LYS A 187 11.27 9.55 14.12
CA LYS A 187 12.35 10.19 14.88
C LYS A 187 13.68 10.21 14.15
N ASN A 188 13.92 9.27 13.23
CA ASN A 188 15.14 9.20 12.42
C ASN A 188 15.03 9.90 11.05
N GLY A 189 13.95 10.68 10.83
CA GLY A 189 13.80 11.55 9.66
C GLY A 189 13.28 10.86 8.41
N PHE A 190 12.64 9.69 8.53
CA PHE A 190 11.95 9.04 7.42
C PHE A 190 10.53 9.59 7.31
N GLU A 191 10.35 10.63 6.50
CA GLU A 191 9.07 11.33 6.35
C GLU A 191 8.12 10.64 5.36
N ASN A 192 8.67 9.91 4.37
CA ASN A 192 7.88 9.17 3.38
C ASN A 192 7.41 7.81 3.94
N LEU A 193 6.57 7.89 4.99
CA LEU A 193 6.01 6.75 5.70
C LEU A 193 4.52 6.59 5.38
N GLU A 194 4.15 5.44 4.81
CA GLU A 194 2.75 5.04 4.60
C GLU A 194 2.39 3.90 5.56
N GLU A 195 1.19 3.96 6.13
CA GLU A 195 0.67 2.91 7.00
C GLU A 195 -0.33 2.05 6.24
N PHE A 196 -0.27 0.74 6.42
CA PHE A 196 -1.21 -0.18 5.77
C PHE A 196 -1.67 -1.29 6.71
N THR A 197 -2.79 -1.92 6.36
CA THR A 197 -3.31 -3.13 7.02
C THR A 197 -3.25 -4.28 6.03
N GLY A 198 -2.21 -5.11 6.14
CA GLY A 198 -1.95 -6.25 5.25
C GLY A 198 -2.50 -7.58 5.79
N GLY A 199 -2.30 -8.67 5.03
CA GLY A 199 -2.42 -10.03 5.57
C GLY A 199 -3.82 -10.54 5.90
N GLY A 200 -4.87 -9.84 5.48
CA GLY A 200 -6.25 -10.22 5.78
C GLY A 200 -6.60 -10.14 7.27
N GLY A 201 -5.94 -9.24 8.02
CA GLY A 201 -6.22 -9.02 9.45
C GLY A 201 -5.49 -9.96 10.40
N LYS A 202 -4.63 -10.85 9.90
CA LYS A 202 -3.82 -11.72 10.75
C LYS A 202 -2.67 -10.97 11.39
N LEU A 203 -2.49 -11.13 12.69
CA LEU A 203 -1.33 -10.63 13.42
C LEU A 203 -0.05 -11.27 12.87
N LEU A 204 1.06 -10.53 12.98
CA LEU A 204 2.37 -11.03 12.59
C LEU A 204 3.05 -11.71 13.77
N ASP A 205 3.49 -12.94 13.55
CA ASP A 205 4.27 -13.70 14.52
C ASP A 205 5.74 -13.26 14.52
N ARG A 206 6.23 -12.72 13.40
CA ARG A 206 7.62 -12.24 13.22
C ARG A 206 7.64 -10.95 12.43
N ALA A 207 8.53 -10.02 12.82
CA ALA A 207 8.73 -8.80 12.07
C ALA A 207 9.73 -9.04 10.92
N LEU A 208 9.20 -8.92 9.70
CA LEU A 208 9.94 -9.09 8.45
C LEU A 208 9.93 -7.80 7.63
N ILE A 209 11.05 -7.46 7.02
CA ILE A 209 11.19 -6.37 6.06
C ILE A 209 11.29 -6.91 4.63
N SER A 210 10.46 -6.40 3.72
CA SER A 210 10.52 -6.70 2.29
C SER A 210 11.06 -5.49 1.55
N VAL A 211 12.13 -5.68 0.80
CA VAL A 211 12.84 -4.59 0.11
C VAL A 211 12.58 -4.66 -1.39
N GLY A 212 12.15 -3.54 -1.97
CA GLY A 212 11.98 -3.38 -3.40
C GLY A 212 13.31 -3.47 -4.16
N MET A 213 13.26 -3.90 -5.42
CA MET A 213 14.47 -4.12 -6.19
C MET A 213 15.36 -2.89 -6.34
N ASN A 214 14.81 -1.66 -6.27
CA ASN A 214 15.51 -0.40 -6.49
C ASN A 214 16.07 0.30 -5.25
N VAL A 215 15.81 -0.24 -4.06
CA VAL A 215 16.23 0.40 -2.82
C VAL A 215 17.75 0.31 -2.66
N ASP A 216 18.37 1.42 -2.25
CA ASP A 216 19.80 1.51 -1.96
C ASP A 216 20.15 0.62 -0.73
N PRO A 217 21.16 -0.27 -0.81
CA PRO A 217 21.63 -1.06 0.33
C PRO A 217 21.95 -0.23 1.58
N LYS A 218 22.47 0.98 1.43
CA LYS A 218 22.76 1.89 2.56
C LYS A 218 21.48 2.34 3.26
N PHE A 219 20.44 2.63 2.49
CA PHE A 219 19.11 2.95 3.03
C PHE A 219 18.54 1.75 3.81
N VAL A 220 18.66 0.53 3.24
CA VAL A 220 18.24 -0.70 3.92
C VAL A 220 18.99 -0.88 5.24
N LEU A 221 20.30 -0.65 5.26
CA LEU A 221 21.13 -0.76 6.45
C LEU A 221 20.69 0.22 7.55
N GLU A 222 20.40 1.47 7.20
CA GLU A 222 19.90 2.47 8.15
C GLU A 222 18.58 2.02 8.78
N VAL A 223 17.62 1.57 7.96
CA VAL A 223 16.32 1.07 8.44
C VAL A 223 16.52 -0.14 9.36
N ILE A 224 17.38 -1.09 8.98
CA ILE A 224 17.68 -2.26 9.81
C ILE A 224 18.28 -1.87 11.16
N LYS A 225 19.24 -0.94 11.20
CA LYS A 225 19.88 -0.50 12.46
C LYS A 225 18.85 0.08 13.44
N ILE A 226 17.84 0.77 12.93
CA ILE A 226 16.78 1.38 13.74
C ILE A 226 15.78 0.34 14.22
N LEU A 227 15.40 -0.60 13.35
CA LEU A 227 14.29 -1.52 13.59
C LEU A 227 14.71 -2.86 14.22
N LYS A 228 15.98 -3.26 14.13
CA LYS A 228 16.48 -4.49 14.75
C LYS A 228 16.30 -4.54 16.28
N PRO A 229 16.61 -3.48 17.05
CA PRO A 229 16.25 -3.43 18.48
C PRO A 229 14.75 -3.57 18.74
N LEU A 230 13.94 -3.24 17.73
CA LEU A 230 12.48 -3.40 17.61
C LEU A 230 11.99 -4.85 17.79
N GLY A 231 12.83 -5.80 17.38
CA GLY A 231 12.44 -7.17 17.08
C GLY A 231 12.34 -7.46 15.57
N LEU A 232 12.94 -6.63 14.69
CA LEU A 232 13.07 -6.98 13.27
C LEU A 232 14.06 -8.14 13.10
N GLU A 233 13.60 -9.25 12.54
CA GLU A 233 14.35 -10.51 12.49
C GLU A 233 14.78 -10.91 11.08
N ILE A 234 13.91 -10.66 10.09
CA ILE A 234 14.01 -11.29 8.77
C ILE A 234 13.93 -10.23 7.68
N ILE A 235 14.69 -10.43 6.60
CA ILE A 235 14.63 -9.62 5.38
C ILE A 235 14.36 -10.51 4.16
N ASN A 236 13.63 -10.00 3.19
CA ASN A 236 13.53 -10.58 1.86
C ASN A 236 13.55 -9.51 0.76
N LEU A 237 13.79 -9.95 -0.48
CA LEU A 237 13.72 -9.12 -1.67
C LEU A 237 12.38 -9.33 -2.39
N ILE A 238 11.73 -8.24 -2.81
CA ILE A 238 10.52 -8.28 -3.63
C ILE A 238 10.95 -8.55 -5.08
N ASN A 239 11.08 -9.83 -5.43
CA ASN A 239 11.69 -10.26 -6.68
C ASN A 239 10.76 -11.03 -7.61
N ASN A 240 9.43 -11.12 -7.38
CA ASN A 240 8.49 -11.88 -8.21
C ASN A 240 7.10 -11.20 -8.38
N GLY A 241 6.54 -11.28 -9.61
CA GLY A 241 5.13 -10.99 -9.94
C GLY A 241 4.76 -9.54 -10.29
N HIS A 242 3.47 -9.29 -10.55
CA HIS A 242 2.89 -7.97 -10.88
C HIS A 242 3.11 -6.88 -9.81
N GLN A 243 3.67 -7.22 -8.65
CA GLN A 243 4.00 -6.27 -7.58
C GLN A 243 5.43 -5.70 -7.70
N GLN A 244 6.34 -6.30 -8.47
CA GLN A 244 7.71 -5.81 -8.62
C GLN A 244 7.74 -4.37 -9.16
N GLU A 245 6.99 -4.10 -10.22
CA GLU A 245 7.08 -2.82 -10.92
C GLU A 245 6.47 -1.67 -10.12
N LYS A 246 5.44 -1.97 -9.33
CA LYS A 246 4.78 -1.02 -8.43
C LYS A 246 5.55 -0.76 -7.15
N ARG A 247 6.34 -1.73 -6.66
CA ARG A 247 6.99 -1.67 -5.34
C ARG A 247 8.52 -1.60 -5.39
N LYS A 248 9.09 -1.26 -6.56
CA LYS A 248 10.55 -1.25 -6.77
C LYS A 248 11.29 -0.32 -5.80
N ASN A 249 10.72 0.83 -5.43
CA ASN A 249 11.34 1.82 -4.53
C ASN A 249 10.77 1.77 -3.10
N GLU A 250 10.11 0.66 -2.72
CA GLU A 250 9.44 0.55 -1.42
C GLU A 250 10.20 -0.36 -0.46
N VAL A 251 10.17 -0.02 0.83
CA VAL A 251 10.57 -0.87 1.94
C VAL A 251 9.34 -1.17 2.79
N VAL A 252 8.88 -2.42 2.77
CA VAL A 252 7.67 -2.84 3.47
C VAL A 252 8.03 -3.54 4.78
N VAL A 253 7.71 -2.93 5.90
CA VAL A 253 7.92 -3.47 7.24
C VAL A 253 6.64 -4.15 7.73
N GLY A 254 6.76 -5.41 8.13
CA GLY A 254 5.63 -6.24 8.57
C GLY A 254 4.93 -6.96 7.43
N SER A 255 5.70 -7.56 6.53
CA SER A 255 5.20 -8.38 5.43
C SER A 255 5.01 -9.84 5.85
N HIS A 256 4.02 -10.54 5.27
CA HIS A 256 3.77 -11.97 5.49
C HIS A 256 4.57 -12.88 4.54
N ALA A 257 5.63 -12.34 3.91
CA ALA A 257 6.43 -13.07 2.93
C ALA A 257 7.03 -14.39 3.45
N TYR A 258 7.25 -14.53 4.76
CA TYR A 258 7.75 -15.76 5.39
C TYR A 258 6.80 -16.97 5.26
N ASN A 259 5.53 -16.76 4.92
CA ASN A 259 4.57 -17.84 4.66
C ASN A 259 4.63 -18.35 3.21
N ASN A 260 5.39 -17.69 2.34
CA ASN A 260 5.58 -18.11 0.96
C ASN A 260 6.92 -18.84 0.83
N THR A 261 6.86 -20.15 0.56
CA THR A 261 8.04 -21.01 0.38
C THR A 261 8.87 -20.67 -0.86
N GLU A 262 8.33 -19.87 -1.77
CA GLU A 262 9.02 -19.44 -3.00
C GLU A 262 9.89 -18.19 -2.80
N LEU A 263 9.80 -17.51 -1.64
CA LEU A 263 10.56 -16.30 -1.35
C LEU A 263 11.79 -16.63 -0.51
N VAL A 264 12.97 -16.21 -0.98
CA VAL A 264 14.22 -16.31 -0.23
C VAL A 264 14.21 -15.28 0.89
N THR A 265 14.30 -15.75 2.13
CA THR A 265 14.38 -14.92 3.34
C THR A 265 15.72 -15.12 4.03
N LEU A 266 16.33 -14.03 4.49
CA LEU A 266 17.58 -14.05 5.25
C LEU A 266 17.34 -13.54 6.68
N ASN A 267 18.05 -14.12 7.65
CA ASN A 267 18.05 -13.63 9.02
C ASN A 267 18.96 -12.40 9.15
N ILE A 268 18.51 -11.41 9.91
CA ILE A 268 19.25 -10.18 10.17
C ILE A 268 20.12 -10.37 11.42
N ASP A 269 21.18 -11.17 11.31
CA ASP A 269 22.17 -11.35 12.37
C ASP A 269 23.29 -10.28 12.30
N SER A 270 24.34 -10.41 13.11
CA SER A 270 25.49 -9.49 13.08
C SER A 270 26.30 -9.61 11.80
N VAL A 271 26.45 -10.84 11.27
CA VAL A 271 27.20 -11.14 10.06
C VAL A 271 26.53 -10.51 8.84
N PHE A 272 25.20 -10.59 8.76
CA PHE A 272 24.40 -9.95 7.73
C PHE A 272 24.57 -8.42 7.74
N ILE A 273 24.54 -7.79 8.92
CA ILE A 273 24.71 -6.33 9.05
C ILE A 273 26.11 -5.90 8.62
N GLU A 274 27.13 -6.64 9.02
CA GLU A 274 28.52 -6.38 8.61
C GLU A 274 28.68 -6.54 7.10
N THR A 275 28.14 -7.63 6.55
CA THR A 275 28.13 -7.88 5.10
C THR A 275 27.45 -6.73 4.36
N LEU A 276 26.25 -6.34 4.79
CA LEU A 276 25.48 -5.24 4.19
C LEU A 276 26.22 -3.90 4.29
N SER A 277 26.98 -3.66 5.36
CA SER A 277 27.77 -2.43 5.53
C SER A 277 28.92 -2.28 4.54
N ASN A 278 29.40 -3.40 3.99
CA ASN A 278 30.47 -3.43 2.99
C ASN A 278 29.95 -3.45 1.54
N ILE A 279 28.63 -3.54 1.34
CA ILE A 279 28.05 -3.57 0.01
C ILE A 279 27.88 -2.15 -0.52
N GLU A 280 28.63 -1.82 -1.57
CA GLU A 280 28.57 -0.52 -2.24
C GLU A 280 27.56 -0.46 -3.38
N ASN A 281 27.20 -1.63 -3.93
CA ASN A 281 26.38 -1.74 -5.14
C ASN A 281 25.13 -2.61 -4.89
N LYS A 282 24.07 -2.25 -5.61
CA LYS A 282 22.74 -2.86 -5.52
C LYS A 282 22.66 -4.28 -6.09
N GLU A 283 23.43 -4.61 -7.11
CA GLU A 283 23.44 -5.94 -7.74
C GLU A 283 24.02 -7.00 -6.80
N LEU A 284 25.08 -6.64 -6.05
CA LEU A 284 25.67 -7.45 -5.00
C LEU A 284 24.66 -7.69 -3.87
N PHE A 285 23.95 -6.64 -3.44
CA PHE A 285 22.87 -6.79 -2.47
C PHE A 285 21.78 -7.76 -2.95
N GLN A 286 21.33 -7.62 -4.21
CA GLN A 286 20.34 -8.52 -4.79
C GLN A 286 20.83 -9.96 -4.90
N SER A 287 22.13 -10.16 -5.15
CA SER A 287 22.72 -11.51 -5.26
C SER A 287 22.66 -12.30 -3.95
N MET A 288 22.53 -11.64 -2.79
CA MET A 288 22.37 -12.32 -1.49
C MET A 288 21.05 -13.11 -1.39
N PHE A 289 20.06 -12.78 -2.24
CA PHE A 289 18.72 -13.37 -2.22
C PHE A 289 18.48 -14.36 -3.37
N LYS A 290 19.54 -14.80 -4.06
CA LYS A 290 19.52 -15.84 -5.09
C LYS A 290 19.99 -17.17 -4.50
#